data_AF-A0A150HJN6-F1
#
_entry.id   AF-A0A150HJN6-F1
#
_cell.length_a   1.000
_cell.length_b   1.000
_cell.length_c   1.000
_cell.angle_alpha   90.00
_cell.angle_beta   90.00
_cell.angle_gamma   90.00
#
_symmetry.space_group_name_H-M   'P 1'
#
loop_
_entity.id
_entity.type
_entity.pdbx_description
1 polymer ?
#
loop_
_entity_poly.entity_id
_entity_poly.type
_entity_poly.pdbx_seq_one_letter_code
_entity_poly.pdbx_strand_id
1 'polypeptide(L)'
;MKFMKNIVNKLIAFALSKSPENPKKKTDKSLVELFGIIAALSIIFLIWFNYPSFINWMDKPSYKIQIPLLPSAMVPTSLNPNDFSNIGERFGTYGDAYGSLNTLFSGFAFAILIISLFMQRQELKEQRKELAAQREEISKSNDIAEAQRKITEQQSSLINQQLLDSKVQAFYQLFFKYLEEKENKLESMSLSVQSHVVGNRIFKRFIITFEREMKSAFQTNDDLINADLTTLYNCIEQNIQLALSTINDQFNTSQYFEYICFILEFIDKHSKMGLDIADNAIKTLIAYQSIHEMYCMLLIGLEDEQLYNFIEKYSLLRKINTYNDDFLKALVFRIYTDKAYTV
;
A
#
# COMPACT_ATOMS: atom_id res chain seq x y z
N MET A 1 25.42 14.56 -5.30
CA MET A 1 26.50 13.60 -5.66
C MET A 1 26.90 12.62 -4.55
N LYS A 2 26.96 13.03 -3.26
CA LYS A 2 27.27 12.12 -2.12
C LYS A 2 26.21 11.04 -1.85
N PHE A 3 24.93 11.33 -2.09
CA PHE A 3 23.82 10.41 -1.80
C PHE A 3 23.76 9.20 -2.75
N MET A 4 23.94 9.42 -4.06
CA MET A 4 24.03 8.35 -5.06
C MET A 4 25.22 7.40 -4.80
N LYS A 5 26.37 7.95 -4.39
CA LYS A 5 27.57 7.15 -4.08
C LYS A 5 27.34 6.20 -2.90
N ASN A 6 26.50 6.60 -1.94
CA ASN A 6 26.17 5.80 -0.77
C ASN A 6 25.20 4.65 -1.08
N ILE A 7 24.27 4.88 -2.01
CA ILE A 7 23.33 3.85 -2.49
C ILE A 7 24.07 2.81 -3.36
N VAL A 8 24.94 3.27 -4.25
CA VAL A 8 25.78 2.38 -5.09
C VAL A 8 26.73 1.55 -4.21
N ASN A 9 27.36 2.14 -3.20
CA ASN A 9 28.20 1.39 -2.26
C ASN A 9 27.41 0.38 -1.42
N LYS A 10 26.15 0.69 -1.03
CA LYS A 10 25.27 -0.28 -0.35
C LYS A 10 24.82 -1.41 -1.25
N LEU A 11 24.55 -1.12 -2.53
CA LEU A 11 24.21 -2.15 -3.54
C LEU A 11 25.40 -3.05 -3.86
N ILE A 12 26.61 -2.49 -3.94
CA ILE A 12 27.85 -3.26 -4.12
C ILE A 12 28.14 -4.10 -2.87
N ALA A 13 27.95 -3.55 -1.66
CA ALA A 13 28.11 -4.31 -0.42
C ALA A 13 27.07 -5.44 -0.29
N PHE A 14 25.82 -5.21 -0.71
CA PHE A 14 24.77 -6.22 -0.73
C PHE A 14 25.06 -7.32 -1.77
N ALA A 15 25.51 -6.95 -2.97
CA ALA A 15 25.90 -7.89 -4.02
C ALA A 15 27.13 -8.73 -3.64
N LEU A 16 28.11 -8.15 -2.92
CA LEU A 16 29.29 -8.85 -2.42
C LEU A 16 29.00 -9.71 -1.18
N SER A 17 28.03 -9.33 -0.34
CA SER A 17 27.62 -10.13 0.83
C SER A 17 26.86 -11.40 0.47
N LYS A 18 26.35 -11.49 -0.76
CA LYS A 18 25.54 -12.61 -1.26
C LYS A 18 26.32 -13.55 -2.19
N SER A 19 27.64 -13.55 -2.12
CA SER A 19 28.45 -14.59 -2.75
C SER A 19 28.23 -15.88 -1.95
N PRO A 20 27.64 -16.94 -2.54
CA PRO A 20 27.46 -18.19 -1.83
C PRO A 20 28.84 -18.77 -1.54
N GLU A 21 29.11 -19.00 -0.25
CA GLU A 21 30.22 -19.86 0.16
C GLU A 21 30.15 -21.17 -0.63
N ASN A 22 31.27 -21.40 -1.32
CA ASN A 22 31.57 -22.46 -2.25
C ASN A 22 31.16 -23.85 -1.69
N PRO A 23 30.14 -24.55 -2.23
CA PRO A 23 29.85 -25.93 -1.84
C PRO A 23 30.71 -26.91 -2.64
N LYS A 24 31.95 -26.57 -2.98
CA LYS A 24 32.90 -27.50 -3.60
C LYS A 24 33.75 -28.21 -2.53
N LYS A 25 33.07 -29.00 -1.69
CA LYS A 25 33.72 -30.03 -0.87
C LYS A 25 32.85 -31.25 -0.60
N LYS A 26 31.72 -31.39 -1.31
CA LYS A 26 30.82 -32.56 -1.20
C LYS A 26 30.96 -33.54 -2.37
N THR A 27 31.57 -33.13 -3.49
CA THR A 27 31.74 -33.95 -4.70
C THR A 27 32.88 -34.97 -4.64
N ASP A 28 33.88 -34.78 -3.77
CA ASP A 28 35.02 -35.71 -3.67
C ASP A 28 34.70 -36.97 -2.85
N LYS A 29 33.78 -36.89 -1.88
CA LYS A 29 33.45 -38.06 -1.05
C LYS A 29 32.75 -39.16 -1.83
N SER A 30 31.84 -38.80 -2.74
CA SER A 30 31.09 -39.78 -3.54
C SER A 30 31.98 -40.58 -4.51
N LEU A 31 32.97 -39.92 -5.13
CA LEU A 31 33.93 -40.62 -6.00
C LEU A 31 34.86 -41.52 -5.21
N VAL A 32 35.37 -41.05 -4.06
CA VAL A 32 36.23 -41.87 -3.17
C VAL A 32 35.45 -43.07 -2.60
N GLU A 33 34.18 -42.89 -2.26
CA GLU A 33 33.28 -43.96 -1.83
C GLU A 33 33.05 -45.00 -2.95
N LEU A 34 32.83 -44.54 -4.19
CA LEU A 34 32.63 -45.42 -5.35
C LEU A 34 33.89 -46.21 -5.69
N PHE A 35 35.06 -45.57 -5.70
CA PHE A 35 36.35 -46.27 -5.86
C PHE A 35 36.62 -47.25 -4.73
N GLY A 36 36.26 -46.91 -3.48
CA GLY A 36 36.39 -47.81 -2.33
C GLY A 36 35.53 -49.06 -2.45
N ILE A 37 34.29 -48.93 -2.94
CA ILE A 37 33.38 -50.06 -3.19
C ILE A 37 33.93 -50.95 -4.31
N ILE A 38 34.37 -50.36 -5.43
CA ILE A 38 34.95 -51.12 -6.56
C ILE A 38 36.22 -51.86 -6.12
N ALA A 39 37.07 -51.22 -5.32
CA ALA A 39 38.28 -51.85 -4.78
C ALA A 39 37.93 -53.02 -3.84
N ALA A 40 36.96 -52.85 -2.94
CA ALA A 40 36.51 -53.92 -2.04
C ALA A 40 35.91 -55.11 -2.82
N LEU A 41 35.08 -54.85 -3.83
CA LEU A 41 34.55 -55.89 -4.72
C LEU A 41 35.65 -56.60 -5.50
N SER A 42 36.67 -55.88 -5.97
CA SER A 42 37.83 -56.47 -6.66
C SER A 42 38.64 -57.36 -5.73
N ILE A 43 38.82 -56.96 -4.47
CA ILE A 43 39.50 -57.77 -3.46
C ILE A 43 38.72 -59.05 -3.17
N ILE A 44 37.39 -58.96 -2.97
CA ILE A 44 36.52 -60.13 -2.78
C ILE A 44 36.60 -61.07 -3.98
N PHE A 45 36.54 -60.52 -5.19
CA PHE A 45 36.67 -61.30 -6.43
C PHE A 45 38.04 -61.97 -6.56
N LEU A 46 39.14 -61.26 -6.24
CA LEU A 46 40.49 -61.83 -6.26
C LEU A 46 40.65 -62.95 -5.24
N ILE A 47 40.11 -62.78 -4.03
CA ILE A 47 40.11 -63.82 -3.00
C ILE A 47 39.33 -65.02 -3.51
N TRP A 48 38.10 -64.84 -4.00
CA TRP A 48 37.27 -65.93 -4.54
C TRP A 48 37.93 -66.65 -5.73
N PHE A 49 38.52 -65.91 -6.67
CA PHE A 49 39.16 -66.47 -7.87
C PHE A 49 40.42 -67.27 -7.56
N ASN A 50 41.24 -66.82 -6.60
CA ASN A 50 42.47 -67.51 -6.21
C ASN A 50 42.27 -68.60 -5.15
N TYR A 51 41.10 -68.61 -4.48
CA TYR A 51 40.80 -69.57 -3.42
C TYR A 51 40.86 -71.05 -3.88
N PRO A 52 40.27 -71.47 -5.02
CA PRO A 52 40.39 -72.86 -5.48
C PRO A 52 41.84 -73.28 -5.70
N SER A 53 42.66 -72.40 -6.30
CA SER A 53 44.08 -72.63 -6.53
C SER A 53 44.87 -72.72 -5.22
N PHE A 54 44.48 -71.93 -4.22
CA PHE A 54 45.08 -71.99 -2.88
C PHE A 54 44.74 -73.30 -2.15
N ILE A 55 43.49 -73.77 -2.20
CA ILE A 55 43.14 -75.07 -1.62
C ILE A 55 43.89 -76.20 -2.35
N ASN A 56 43.94 -76.18 -3.69
CA ASN A 56 44.72 -77.16 -4.47
C ASN A 56 46.22 -77.13 -4.21
N TRP A 57 46.75 -75.98 -3.77
CA TRP A 57 48.16 -75.83 -3.40
C TRP A 57 48.44 -76.35 -1.98
N MET A 58 47.52 -76.12 -1.04
CA MET A 58 47.58 -76.73 0.30
C MET A 58 47.36 -78.24 0.24
N ASP A 59 46.49 -78.71 -0.67
CA ASP A 59 46.17 -80.11 -0.89
C ASP A 59 47.15 -80.72 -1.92
N LYS A 60 48.39 -80.98 -1.51
CA LYS A 60 49.39 -81.64 -2.37
C LYS A 60 48.88 -83.03 -2.79
N PRO A 61 48.77 -83.35 -4.09
CA PRO A 61 48.29 -84.67 -4.49
C PRO A 61 49.37 -85.74 -4.26
N SER A 62 49.06 -86.77 -3.49
CA SER A 62 49.38 -88.12 -3.97
C SER A 62 48.25 -88.51 -4.92
N TYR A 63 48.65 -88.83 -6.16
CA TYR A 63 47.91 -89.34 -7.33
C TYR A 63 46.86 -88.46 -8.04
N LYS A 64 46.86 -88.53 -9.38
CA LYS A 64 45.94 -87.86 -10.33
C LYS A 64 44.73 -88.76 -10.56
N ILE A 65 43.52 -88.22 -10.48
CA ILE A 65 42.30 -88.91 -10.92
C ILE A 65 41.68 -88.11 -12.09
N GLN A 66 41.51 -88.77 -13.23
CA GLN A 66 40.59 -88.34 -14.27
C GLN A 66 39.23 -88.97 -13.96
N ILE A 67 38.14 -88.21 -14.05
CA ILE A 67 36.78 -88.73 -13.88
C ILE A 67 36.26 -89.11 -15.27
N PRO A 68 36.10 -90.40 -15.62
CA PRO A 68 35.31 -90.77 -16.78
C PRO A 68 33.84 -90.78 -16.36
N LEU A 69 33.03 -89.88 -16.92
CA LEU A 69 31.57 -90.02 -16.91
C LEU A 69 31.20 -91.21 -17.81
N LEU A 70 31.27 -92.42 -17.26
CA LEU A 70 30.79 -93.63 -17.92
C LEU A 70 29.37 -93.94 -17.41
N PRO A 71 28.41 -94.26 -18.30
CA PRO A 71 27.11 -94.80 -17.90
C PRO A 71 27.31 -96.05 -17.02
N SER A 72 26.44 -96.24 -16.02
CA SER A 72 26.59 -97.24 -14.94
C SER A 72 26.83 -98.69 -15.41
N ALA A 73 26.58 -99.01 -16.68
CA ALA A 73 26.87 -100.30 -17.30
C ALA A 73 28.33 -100.51 -17.78
N MET A 74 29.20 -99.50 -17.71
CA MET A 74 30.63 -99.58 -18.09
C MET A 74 31.58 -99.39 -16.90
N VAL A 75 31.22 -99.94 -15.76
CA VAL A 75 32.04 -99.90 -14.55
C VAL A 75 32.89 -101.19 -14.49
N PRO A 76 34.23 -101.14 -14.67
CA PRO A 76 35.05 -102.33 -14.52
C PRO A 76 35.05 -102.81 -13.07
N THR A 77 35.05 -104.14 -12.87
CA THR A 77 34.90 -104.86 -11.59
C THR A 77 36.07 -104.69 -10.59
N SER A 78 36.82 -103.60 -10.68
CA SER A 78 37.90 -103.24 -9.77
C SER A 78 37.76 -101.77 -9.37
N LEU A 79 36.73 -101.47 -8.57
CA LEU A 79 36.64 -100.20 -7.85
C LEU A 79 36.66 -100.51 -6.36
N ASN A 80 37.71 -100.05 -5.70
CA ASN A 80 37.88 -100.19 -4.27
C ASN A 80 36.87 -99.25 -3.58
N PRO A 81 36.01 -99.75 -2.65
CA PRO A 81 35.08 -98.89 -1.91
C PRO A 81 35.76 -97.70 -1.22
N ASN A 82 37.04 -97.84 -0.87
CA ASN A 82 37.85 -96.77 -0.28
C ASN A 82 38.12 -95.60 -1.24
N ASP A 83 38.06 -95.81 -2.56
CA ASP A 83 38.29 -94.73 -3.54
C ASP A 83 37.10 -93.75 -3.55
N PHE A 84 35.87 -94.24 -3.43
CA PHE A 84 34.68 -93.37 -3.33
C PHE A 84 34.63 -92.62 -1.99
N SER A 85 35.09 -93.25 -0.90
CA SER A 85 35.27 -92.62 0.41
C SER A 85 36.28 -91.47 0.36
N ASN A 86 37.46 -91.71 -0.23
CA ASN A 86 38.52 -90.72 -0.38
C ASN A 86 38.11 -89.54 -1.28
N ILE A 87 37.33 -89.81 -2.32
CA ILE A 87 36.75 -88.77 -3.19
C ILE A 87 35.73 -87.93 -2.40
N GLY A 88 34.85 -88.56 -1.63
CA GLY A 88 33.88 -87.90 -0.77
C GLY A 88 34.51 -87.04 0.33
N GLU A 89 35.56 -87.52 1.00
CA GLU A 89 36.30 -86.76 2.02
C GLU A 89 37.02 -85.55 1.44
N ARG A 90 37.62 -85.67 0.24
CA ARG A 90 38.23 -84.51 -0.43
C ARG A 90 37.19 -83.48 -0.80
N PHE A 91 36.13 -83.87 -1.52
CA PHE A 91 35.05 -82.93 -1.87
C PHE A 91 34.35 -82.33 -0.64
N GLY A 92 34.25 -83.10 0.46
CA GLY A 92 33.81 -82.61 1.77
C GLY A 92 34.75 -81.55 2.36
N THR A 93 36.06 -81.78 2.33
CA THR A 93 37.08 -80.83 2.82
C THR A 93 37.10 -79.54 1.98
N TYR A 94 36.98 -79.64 0.65
CA TYR A 94 36.76 -78.47 -0.21
C TYR A 94 35.47 -77.74 0.17
N GLY A 95 34.38 -78.47 0.40
CA GLY A 95 33.09 -77.94 0.87
C GLY A 95 33.21 -77.17 2.19
N ASP A 96 33.91 -77.72 3.18
CA ASP A 96 34.14 -77.09 4.49
C ASP A 96 34.98 -75.81 4.39
N ALA A 97 35.99 -75.81 3.51
CA ALA A 97 36.79 -74.63 3.21
C ALA A 97 35.92 -73.51 2.60
N TYR A 98 35.12 -73.80 1.57
CA TYR A 98 34.16 -72.83 1.03
C TYR A 98 33.11 -72.39 2.06
N GLY A 99 32.71 -73.25 3.00
CA GLY A 99 31.85 -72.90 4.13
C GLY A 99 32.48 -71.83 5.04
N SER A 100 33.76 -71.97 5.38
CA SER A 100 34.51 -70.99 6.17
C SER A 100 34.66 -69.65 5.45
N LEU A 101 34.90 -69.68 4.13
CA LEU A 101 35.01 -68.48 3.29
C LEU A 101 33.66 -67.75 3.16
N ASN A 102 32.57 -68.48 2.94
CA ASN A 102 31.22 -67.91 2.88
C ASN A 102 30.80 -67.29 4.22
N THR A 103 31.20 -67.91 5.34
CA THR A 103 30.97 -67.36 6.68
C THR A 103 31.72 -66.04 6.88
N LEU A 104 32.98 -65.96 6.43
CA LEU A 104 33.77 -64.73 6.48
C LEU A 104 33.14 -63.60 5.63
N PHE A 105 32.72 -63.90 4.41
CA PHE A 105 32.05 -62.92 3.56
C PHE A 105 30.69 -62.49 4.12
N SER A 106 29.94 -63.39 4.73
CA SER A 106 28.69 -63.06 5.43
C SER A 106 28.93 -62.14 6.62
N GLY A 107 29.99 -62.40 7.41
CA GLY A 107 30.42 -61.53 8.50
C GLY A 107 30.86 -60.13 8.01
N PHE A 108 31.57 -60.06 6.88
CA PHE A 108 31.97 -58.79 6.28
C PHE A 108 30.79 -57.99 5.73
N ALA A 109 29.85 -58.65 5.04
CA ALA A 109 28.61 -58.03 4.58
C ALA A 109 27.77 -57.49 5.76
N PHE A 110 27.71 -58.26 6.86
CA PHE A 110 27.04 -57.81 8.09
C PHE A 110 27.74 -56.62 8.74
N ALA A 111 29.07 -56.59 8.79
CA ALA A 111 29.84 -55.44 9.28
C ALA A 111 29.62 -54.18 8.43
N ILE A 112 29.62 -54.31 7.09
CA ILE A 112 29.28 -53.21 6.18
C ILE A 112 27.86 -52.70 6.43
N LEU A 113 26.90 -53.59 6.62
CA LEU A 113 25.51 -53.23 6.92
C LEU A 113 25.43 -52.42 8.22
N ILE A 114 26.10 -52.85 9.29
CA ILE A 114 26.16 -52.11 10.56
C ILE A 114 26.75 -50.71 10.37
N ILE A 115 27.88 -50.59 9.66
CA ILE A 115 28.50 -49.29 9.37
C ILE A 115 27.54 -48.40 8.58
N SER A 116 26.86 -48.96 7.58
CA SER A 116 25.87 -48.23 6.77
C SER A 116 24.71 -47.72 7.64
N LEU A 117 24.19 -48.54 8.56
CA LEU A 117 23.15 -48.11 9.51
C LEU A 117 23.61 -46.97 10.42
N PHE A 118 24.86 -47.00 10.88
CA PHE A 118 25.42 -45.89 11.66
C PHE A 118 25.52 -44.59 10.84
N MET A 119 25.98 -44.68 9.59
CA MET A 119 26.04 -43.54 8.68
C MET A 119 24.65 -42.97 8.38
N GLN A 120 23.69 -43.84 8.03
CA GLN A 120 22.29 -43.45 7.80
C GLN A 120 21.67 -42.79 9.03
N ARG A 121 21.94 -43.30 10.24
CA ARG A 121 21.46 -42.70 11.49
C ARG A 121 22.04 -41.30 11.71
N GLN A 122 23.31 -41.10 11.38
CA GLN A 122 23.95 -39.78 11.48
C GLN A 122 23.36 -38.81 10.46
N GLU A 123 23.15 -39.24 9.21
CA GLU A 123 22.52 -38.44 8.17
C GLU A 123 21.09 -38.02 8.56
N LEU A 124 20.27 -38.95 9.04
CA LEU A 124 18.92 -38.64 9.54
C LEU A 124 18.93 -37.64 10.70
N LYS A 125 19.95 -37.70 11.57
CA LYS A 125 20.11 -36.73 12.67
C LYS A 125 20.42 -35.34 12.13
N GLU A 126 21.32 -35.21 11.15
CA GLU A 126 21.63 -33.92 10.53
C GLU A 126 20.45 -33.39 9.73
N GLN A 127 19.73 -34.23 8.97
CA GLN A 127 18.50 -33.84 8.26
C GLN A 127 17.43 -33.30 9.22
N ARG A 128 17.25 -33.92 10.40
CA ARG A 128 16.31 -33.42 11.42
C ARG A 128 16.70 -32.05 11.96
N LYS A 129 18.00 -31.79 12.14
CA LYS A 129 18.49 -30.48 12.57
C LYS A 129 18.25 -29.42 11.49
N GLU A 130 18.54 -29.74 10.24
CA GLU A 130 18.32 -28.85 9.11
C GLU A 130 16.83 -28.51 8.95
N LEU A 131 15.93 -29.51 9.06
CA LEU A 131 14.48 -29.29 9.05
C LEU A 131 14.01 -28.42 10.23
N ALA A 132 14.60 -28.59 11.42
CA ALA A 132 14.28 -27.75 12.57
C ALA A 132 14.69 -26.29 12.32
N ALA A 133 15.90 -26.06 11.79
CA ALA A 133 16.39 -24.73 11.43
C ALA A 133 15.52 -24.08 10.33
N GLN A 134 15.13 -24.85 9.31
CA GLN A 134 14.27 -24.37 8.23
C GLN A 134 12.88 -23.97 8.75
N ARG A 135 12.31 -24.74 9.69
CA ARG A 135 11.04 -24.39 10.34
C ARG A 135 11.14 -23.08 11.12
N GLU A 136 12.24 -22.87 11.83
CA GLU A 136 12.48 -21.62 12.55
C GLU A 136 12.60 -20.43 11.59
N GLU A 137 13.31 -20.59 10.47
CA GLU A 137 13.43 -19.55 9.44
C GLU A 137 12.07 -19.22 8.80
N ILE A 138 11.26 -20.23 8.49
CA ILE A 138 9.90 -20.04 7.97
C ILE A 138 9.03 -19.31 9.00
N SER A 139 9.12 -19.67 10.28
CA SER A 139 8.39 -18.98 11.35
C SER A 139 8.76 -17.50 11.38
N LYS A 140 10.05 -17.19 11.42
CA LYS A 140 10.54 -15.80 11.38
C LYS A 140 10.10 -15.06 10.12
N SER A 141 10.11 -15.74 8.97
CA SER A 141 9.65 -15.17 7.70
C SER A 141 8.15 -14.84 7.73
N ASN A 142 7.33 -15.70 8.33
CA ASN A 142 5.90 -15.46 8.53
C ASN A 142 5.66 -14.27 9.46
N ASP A 143 6.39 -14.18 10.58
CA ASP A 143 6.28 -13.06 11.52
C ASP A 143 6.64 -11.73 10.85
N ILE A 144 7.70 -11.71 10.02
CA ILE A 144 8.09 -10.54 9.22
C ILE A 144 7.01 -10.20 8.20
N ALA A 145 6.43 -11.19 7.52
CA ALA A 145 5.37 -10.97 6.55
C ALA A 145 4.11 -10.40 7.20
N GLU A 146 3.75 -10.85 8.40
CA GLU A 146 2.63 -10.31 9.17
C GLU A 146 2.89 -8.86 9.60
N ALA A 147 4.09 -8.57 10.13
CA ALA A 147 4.49 -7.20 10.46
C ALA A 147 4.45 -6.29 9.23
N GLN A 148 4.89 -6.77 8.07
CA GLN A 148 4.85 -6.02 6.82
C GLN A 148 3.41 -5.74 6.37
N ARG A 149 2.50 -6.72 6.46
CA ARG A 149 1.06 -6.51 6.15
C ARG A 149 0.48 -5.41 7.01
N LYS A 150 0.73 -5.44 8.32
CA LYS A 150 0.27 -4.41 9.26
C LYS A 150 0.82 -3.02 8.90
N ILE A 151 2.10 -2.91 8.54
CA ILE A 151 2.70 -1.65 8.11
C ILE A 151 2.05 -1.16 6.81
N THR A 152 1.81 -2.04 5.84
CA THR A 152 1.16 -1.67 4.57
C THR A 152 -0.28 -1.20 4.78
N GLU A 153 -1.05 -1.85 5.66
CA GLU A 153 -2.39 -1.41 6.03
C GLU A 153 -2.38 -0.02 6.67
N GLN A 154 -1.48 0.20 7.63
CA GLN A 154 -1.29 1.52 8.25
C GLN A 154 -0.89 2.58 7.23
N GLN A 155 0.05 2.28 6.33
CA GLN A 155 0.46 3.19 5.25
C GLN A 155 -0.71 3.53 4.32
N SER A 156 -1.56 2.56 3.97
CA SER A 156 -2.75 2.82 3.16
C SER A 156 -3.70 3.79 3.86
N SER A 157 -3.96 3.61 5.16
CA SER A 157 -4.79 4.55 5.92
C SER A 157 -4.19 5.96 5.99
N LEU A 158 -2.88 6.07 6.18
CA LEU A 158 -2.17 7.35 6.24
C LEU A 158 -2.20 8.07 4.89
N ILE A 159 -2.02 7.36 3.78
CA ILE A 159 -2.11 7.93 2.44
C ILE A 159 -3.52 8.47 2.17
N ASN A 160 -4.55 7.72 2.57
CA ASN A 160 -5.93 8.17 2.41
C ASN A 160 -6.22 9.44 3.23
N GLN A 161 -5.73 9.51 4.47
CA GLN A 161 -5.82 10.72 5.31
C GLN A 161 -5.08 11.90 4.67
N GLN A 162 -3.83 11.70 4.24
CA GLN A 162 -3.04 12.74 3.58
C GLN A 162 -3.68 13.24 2.29
N LEU A 163 -4.38 12.38 1.54
CA LEU A 163 -5.11 12.78 0.34
C LEU A 163 -6.28 13.71 0.69
N LEU A 164 -7.02 13.41 1.76
CA LEU A 164 -8.09 14.29 2.25
C LEU A 164 -7.53 15.63 2.73
N ASP A 165 -6.48 15.61 3.55
CA ASP A 165 -5.82 16.82 4.05
C ASP A 165 -5.30 17.69 2.90
N SER A 166 -4.70 17.07 1.88
CA SER A 166 -4.19 17.77 0.68
C SER A 166 -5.30 18.44 -0.12
N LYS A 167 -6.47 17.79 -0.23
CA LYS A 167 -7.65 18.39 -0.89
C LYS A 167 -8.17 19.60 -0.10
N VAL A 168 -8.25 19.49 1.23
CA VAL A 168 -8.64 20.61 2.11
C VAL A 168 -7.66 21.76 1.99
N GLN A 169 -6.36 21.48 2.01
CA GLN A 169 -5.32 22.51 1.84
C GLN A 169 -5.41 23.20 0.49
N ALA A 170 -5.54 22.44 -0.61
CA ALA A 170 -5.68 22.99 -1.95
C ALA A 170 -6.94 23.87 -2.09
N PHE A 171 -8.05 23.45 -1.49
CA PHE A 171 -9.26 24.27 -1.41
C PHE A 171 -8.99 25.60 -0.71
N TYR A 172 -8.41 25.60 0.49
CA TYR A 172 -8.18 26.83 1.25
C TYR A 172 -7.19 27.77 0.55
N GLN A 173 -6.16 27.24 -0.10
CA GLN A 173 -5.24 28.04 -0.90
C GLN A 173 -5.96 28.80 -2.03
N LEU A 174 -6.84 28.13 -2.77
CA LEU A 174 -7.63 28.75 -3.82
C LEU A 174 -8.70 29.70 -3.25
N PHE A 175 -9.35 29.31 -2.17
CA PHE A 175 -10.36 30.12 -1.49
C PHE A 175 -9.78 31.45 -1.01
N PHE A 176 -8.64 31.44 -0.32
CA PHE A 176 -8.00 32.67 0.13
C PHE A 176 -7.53 33.54 -1.04
N LYS A 177 -7.04 32.92 -2.13
CA LYS A 177 -6.75 33.65 -3.36
C LYS A 177 -8.00 34.33 -3.94
N TYR A 178 -9.15 33.65 -3.93
CA TYR A 178 -10.40 34.26 -4.39
C TYR A 178 -10.87 35.38 -3.45
N LEU A 179 -10.67 35.27 -2.13
CA LEU A 179 -10.94 36.38 -1.21
C LEU A 179 -10.03 37.59 -1.48
N GLU A 180 -8.77 37.35 -1.81
CA GLU A 180 -7.83 38.42 -2.21
C GLU A 180 -8.27 39.10 -3.51
N GLU A 181 -8.65 38.32 -4.53
CA GLU A 181 -9.17 38.88 -5.78
C GLU A 181 -10.50 39.63 -5.60
N LYS A 182 -11.35 39.19 -4.65
CA LYS A 182 -12.55 39.92 -4.25
C LYS A 182 -12.20 41.30 -3.71
N GLU A 183 -11.15 41.38 -2.89
CA GLU A 183 -10.68 42.66 -2.34
C GLU A 183 -10.03 43.53 -3.42
N ASN A 184 -9.24 42.94 -4.34
CA ASN A 184 -8.69 43.67 -5.48
C ASN A 184 -9.79 44.28 -6.37
N LYS A 185 -10.86 43.51 -6.64
CA LYS A 185 -12.06 44.02 -7.34
C LYS A 185 -12.67 45.18 -6.59
N LEU A 186 -12.80 45.07 -5.26
CA LEU A 186 -13.30 46.14 -4.41
C LEU A 186 -12.44 47.40 -4.55
N GLU A 187 -11.14 47.29 -4.38
CA GLU A 187 -10.20 48.42 -4.45
C GLU A 187 -10.13 49.07 -5.84
N SER A 188 -10.35 48.29 -6.91
CA SER A 188 -10.33 48.77 -8.29
C SER A 188 -11.54 49.64 -8.66
N MET A 189 -12.66 49.52 -7.93
CA MET A 189 -13.86 50.29 -8.22
C MET A 189 -13.64 51.78 -7.91
N SER A 190 -13.94 52.64 -8.88
CA SER A 190 -13.81 54.10 -8.76
C SER A 190 -14.88 54.82 -9.56
N LEU A 191 -15.43 55.93 -9.03
CA LEU A 191 -16.44 56.72 -9.76
C LEU A 191 -15.85 57.50 -10.93
N SER A 192 -14.59 57.92 -10.81
CA SER A 192 -13.81 58.55 -11.87
C SER A 192 -12.33 58.46 -11.55
N VAL A 193 -11.48 58.64 -12.56
CA VAL A 193 -10.00 58.58 -12.43
C VAL A 193 -9.45 59.59 -11.40
N GLN A 194 -10.20 60.67 -11.10
CA GLN A 194 -9.82 61.71 -10.14
C GLN A 194 -10.67 61.70 -8.85
N SER A 195 -11.64 60.78 -8.74
CA SER A 195 -12.54 60.69 -7.60
C SER A 195 -11.82 60.15 -6.36
N HIS A 196 -12.12 60.72 -5.20
CA HIS A 196 -11.67 60.19 -3.90
C HIS A 196 -12.64 59.12 -3.35
N VAL A 197 -13.71 58.80 -4.09
CA VAL A 197 -14.67 57.75 -3.77
C VAL A 197 -14.26 56.48 -4.50
N VAL A 198 -13.55 55.63 -3.77
CA VAL A 198 -12.96 54.36 -4.23
C VAL A 198 -13.35 53.26 -3.24
N GLY A 199 -13.45 52.02 -3.72
CA GLY A 199 -13.70 50.83 -2.91
C GLY A 199 -14.92 50.93 -2.01
N ASN A 200 -14.76 50.70 -0.71
CA ASN A 200 -15.85 50.71 0.27
C ASN A 200 -16.67 52.01 0.30
N ARG A 201 -16.11 53.14 -0.15
CA ARG A 201 -16.86 54.41 -0.25
C ARG A 201 -17.94 54.37 -1.32
N ILE A 202 -17.79 53.54 -2.35
CA ILE A 202 -18.80 53.33 -3.41
C ILE A 202 -20.01 52.60 -2.83
N PHE A 203 -19.78 51.53 -2.06
CA PHE A 203 -20.85 50.84 -1.33
C PHE A 203 -21.60 51.79 -0.41
N LYS A 204 -20.86 52.59 0.37
CA LYS A 204 -21.49 53.61 1.23
C LYS A 204 -22.29 54.65 0.43
N ARG A 205 -21.79 55.09 -0.73
CA ARG A 205 -22.50 56.05 -1.61
C ARG A 205 -23.80 55.45 -2.13
N PHE A 206 -23.75 54.21 -2.61
CA PHE A 206 -24.93 53.46 -3.04
C PHE A 206 -26.00 53.40 -1.94
N ILE A 207 -25.60 52.98 -0.73
CA ILE A 207 -26.53 52.87 0.42
C ILE A 207 -27.13 54.22 0.78
N ILE A 208 -26.33 55.28 0.87
CA ILE A 208 -26.83 56.62 1.22
C ILE A 208 -27.85 57.11 0.18
N THR A 209 -27.59 56.89 -1.11
CA THR A 209 -28.55 57.24 -2.17
C THR A 209 -29.83 56.43 -2.00
N PHE A 210 -29.73 55.10 -1.89
CA PHE A 210 -30.88 54.21 -1.73
C PHE A 210 -31.75 54.60 -0.52
N GLU A 211 -31.13 54.76 0.65
CA GLU A 211 -31.87 55.10 1.87
C GLU A 211 -32.54 56.46 1.81
N ARG A 212 -31.91 57.45 1.18
CA ARG A 212 -32.51 58.78 1.05
C ARG A 212 -33.82 58.72 0.26
N GLU A 213 -33.84 57.94 -0.81
CA GLU A 213 -35.03 57.80 -1.66
C GLU A 213 -36.07 56.87 -1.01
N MET A 214 -35.64 55.83 -0.30
CA MET A 214 -36.57 55.00 0.47
C MET A 214 -37.24 55.79 1.61
N LYS A 215 -36.48 56.61 2.34
CA LYS A 215 -37.00 57.44 3.45
C LYS A 215 -37.86 58.61 2.94
N SER A 216 -37.71 59.02 1.69
CA SER A 216 -38.62 59.99 1.06
C SER A 216 -39.95 59.35 0.66
N ALA A 217 -39.93 58.07 0.26
CA ALA A 217 -41.13 57.28 -0.04
C ALA A 217 -41.87 56.76 1.21
N PHE A 218 -41.14 56.36 2.25
CA PHE A 218 -41.66 55.81 3.50
C PHE A 218 -41.12 56.61 4.69
N GLN A 219 -41.92 57.56 5.19
CA GLN A 219 -41.48 58.53 6.21
C GLN A 219 -41.29 57.90 7.59
N THR A 220 -42.03 56.82 7.90
CA THR A 220 -41.90 56.06 9.15
C THR A 220 -41.63 54.58 8.90
N ASN A 221 -41.02 53.90 9.88
CA ASN A 221 -40.82 52.45 9.82
C ASN A 221 -42.16 51.69 9.75
N ASP A 222 -43.22 52.24 10.35
CA ASP A 222 -44.57 51.67 10.32
C ASP A 222 -45.16 51.71 8.89
N ASP A 223 -44.86 52.74 8.11
CA ASP A 223 -45.29 52.81 6.70
C ASP A 223 -44.65 51.68 5.88
N LEU A 224 -43.38 51.38 6.13
CA LEU A 224 -42.64 50.30 5.45
C LEU A 224 -43.15 48.91 5.84
N ILE A 225 -43.49 48.72 7.12
CA ILE A 225 -44.05 47.45 7.63
C ILE A 225 -45.46 47.22 7.09
N ASN A 226 -46.25 48.29 6.91
CA ASN A 226 -47.65 48.18 6.47
C ASN A 226 -47.84 48.29 4.95
N ALA A 227 -46.79 48.61 4.18
CA ALA A 227 -46.85 48.70 2.72
C ALA A 227 -47.24 47.36 2.06
N ASP A 228 -47.98 47.43 0.94
CA ASP A 228 -48.22 46.25 0.11
C ASP A 228 -46.89 45.74 -0.51
N LEU A 229 -46.71 44.42 -0.54
CA LEU A 229 -45.46 43.80 -1.00
C LEU A 229 -45.13 44.22 -2.44
N THR A 230 -46.13 44.26 -3.33
CA THR A 230 -45.94 44.67 -4.73
C THR A 230 -45.43 46.11 -4.81
N THR A 231 -46.04 47.02 -4.04
CA THR A 231 -45.61 48.42 -4.01
C THR A 231 -44.21 48.60 -3.42
N LEU A 232 -43.88 47.81 -2.39
CA LEU A 232 -42.57 47.82 -1.75
C LEU A 232 -41.48 47.33 -2.70
N TYR A 233 -41.68 46.18 -3.37
CA TYR A 233 -40.71 45.65 -4.33
C TYR A 233 -40.47 46.61 -5.50
N ASN A 234 -41.54 47.15 -6.10
CA ASN A 234 -41.41 48.13 -7.18
C ASN A 234 -40.64 49.39 -6.75
N CYS A 235 -40.89 49.88 -5.53
CA CYS A 235 -40.16 51.03 -4.99
C CYS A 235 -38.68 50.71 -4.76
N ILE A 236 -38.38 49.53 -4.23
CA ILE A 236 -37.01 49.07 -4.00
C ILE A 236 -36.27 48.94 -5.32
N GLU A 237 -36.85 48.28 -6.32
CA GLU A 237 -36.25 48.11 -7.65
C GLU A 237 -35.90 49.47 -8.28
N GLN A 238 -36.84 50.41 -8.30
CA GLN A 238 -36.61 51.77 -8.81
C GLN A 238 -35.47 52.48 -8.06
N ASN A 239 -35.44 52.35 -6.73
CA ASN A 239 -34.42 52.98 -5.90
C ASN A 239 -33.04 52.31 -6.03
N ILE A 240 -32.98 51.00 -6.30
CA ILE A 240 -31.74 50.28 -6.63
C ILE A 240 -31.18 50.82 -7.94
N GLN A 241 -32.00 50.88 -9.00
CA GLN A 241 -31.58 51.39 -10.31
C GLN A 241 -31.08 52.83 -10.23
N LEU A 242 -31.76 53.69 -9.47
CA LEU A 242 -31.31 55.05 -9.21
C LEU A 242 -29.97 55.07 -8.46
N ALA A 243 -29.81 54.26 -7.41
CA ALA A 243 -28.56 54.18 -6.66
C ALA A 243 -27.39 53.67 -7.50
N LEU A 244 -27.61 52.65 -8.34
CA LEU A 244 -26.64 52.12 -9.31
C LEU A 244 -26.17 53.21 -10.29
N SER A 245 -27.09 54.01 -10.82
CA SER A 245 -26.74 55.13 -11.70
C SER A 245 -25.83 56.16 -11.02
N THR A 246 -26.01 56.43 -9.72
CA THR A 246 -25.15 57.37 -8.98
C THR A 246 -23.74 56.86 -8.74
N ILE A 247 -23.54 55.56 -8.89
CA ILE A 247 -22.23 54.92 -8.81
C ILE A 247 -21.69 54.50 -10.18
N ASN A 248 -22.26 54.97 -11.30
CA ASN A 248 -21.86 54.58 -12.66
C ASN A 248 -21.82 53.05 -12.85
N ASP A 249 -22.80 52.33 -12.30
CA ASP A 249 -22.95 50.88 -12.41
C ASP A 249 -21.67 50.09 -12.08
N GLN A 250 -20.86 50.60 -11.12
CA GLN A 250 -19.57 49.99 -10.77
C GLN A 250 -19.71 48.55 -10.27
N PHE A 251 -20.83 48.18 -9.65
CA PHE A 251 -21.08 46.80 -9.22
C PHE A 251 -21.18 45.83 -10.41
N ASN A 252 -21.91 46.21 -11.45
CA ASN A 252 -22.04 45.41 -12.67
C ASN A 252 -20.75 45.44 -13.49
N THR A 253 -20.15 46.63 -13.62
CA THR A 253 -18.87 46.81 -14.37
C THR A 253 -17.73 45.99 -13.75
N SER A 254 -17.65 45.93 -12.42
CA SER A 254 -16.64 45.12 -11.72
C SER A 254 -17.04 43.65 -11.56
N GLN A 255 -18.31 43.31 -11.87
CA GLN A 255 -18.91 41.99 -11.63
C GLN A 255 -18.72 41.53 -10.19
N TYR A 256 -18.87 42.47 -9.23
CA TYR A 256 -18.52 42.21 -7.84
C TYR A 256 -19.39 41.11 -7.22
N PHE A 257 -20.72 41.23 -7.34
CA PHE A 257 -21.65 40.28 -6.76
C PHE A 257 -21.70 38.96 -7.53
N GLU A 258 -21.51 38.98 -8.85
CA GLU A 258 -21.29 37.77 -9.65
C GLU A 258 -20.06 36.99 -9.14
N TYR A 259 -18.99 37.71 -8.76
CA TYR A 259 -17.79 37.10 -8.20
C TYR A 259 -18.01 36.53 -6.79
N ILE A 260 -18.86 37.16 -5.97
CA ILE A 260 -19.31 36.58 -4.70
C ILE A 260 -20.08 35.28 -4.93
N CYS A 261 -21.02 35.25 -5.89
CA CYS A 261 -21.73 34.04 -6.30
C CYS A 261 -20.76 32.94 -6.77
N PHE A 262 -19.74 33.28 -7.55
CA PHE A 262 -18.68 32.35 -7.95
C PHE A 262 -17.95 31.73 -6.74
N ILE A 263 -17.60 32.52 -5.73
CA ILE A 263 -16.96 32.02 -4.51
C ILE A 263 -17.90 31.07 -3.76
N LEU A 264 -19.18 31.43 -3.63
CA LEU A 264 -20.19 30.62 -2.94
C LEU A 264 -20.45 29.29 -3.67
N GLU A 265 -20.49 29.32 -5.00
CA GLU A 265 -20.60 28.13 -5.84
C GLU A 265 -19.35 27.24 -5.70
N PHE A 266 -18.16 27.84 -5.65
CA PHE A 266 -16.91 27.12 -5.39
C PHE A 266 -16.95 26.37 -4.04
N ILE A 267 -17.46 27.01 -2.98
CA ILE A 267 -17.66 26.37 -1.67
C ILE A 267 -18.66 25.21 -1.78
N ASP A 268 -19.83 25.45 -2.41
CA ASP A 268 -20.89 24.44 -2.50
C ASP A 268 -20.46 23.21 -3.30
N LYS A 269 -19.73 23.43 -4.40
CA LYS A 269 -19.19 22.36 -5.25
C LYS A 269 -18.25 21.45 -4.47
N HIS A 270 -17.36 22.01 -3.65
CA HIS A 270 -16.41 21.21 -2.87
C HIS A 270 -17.06 20.54 -1.65
N SER A 271 -18.06 21.19 -1.04
CA SER A 271 -18.88 20.57 0.01
C SER A 271 -19.61 19.32 -0.49
N LYS A 272 -20.24 19.39 -1.67
CA LYS A 272 -20.91 18.24 -2.31
C LYS A 272 -19.97 17.08 -2.65
N MET A 273 -18.66 17.33 -2.76
CA MET A 273 -17.64 16.30 -2.98
C MET A 273 -17.23 15.57 -1.69
N GLY A 274 -17.91 15.83 -0.56
CA GLY A 274 -17.69 15.16 0.72
C GLY A 274 -16.62 15.81 1.60
N LEU A 275 -16.24 17.06 1.31
CA LEU A 275 -15.34 17.84 2.18
C LEU A 275 -16.17 18.59 3.22
N ASP A 276 -15.90 18.34 4.51
CA ASP A 276 -16.50 19.09 5.62
C ASP A 276 -15.81 20.45 5.81
N ILE A 277 -16.08 21.38 4.88
CA ILE A 277 -15.43 22.69 4.81
C ILE A 277 -16.40 23.86 4.71
N ALA A 278 -17.67 23.61 4.35
CA ALA A 278 -18.62 24.66 4.01
C ALA A 278 -18.83 25.65 5.16
N ASP A 279 -19.09 25.16 6.37
CA ASP A 279 -19.38 26.01 7.53
C ASP A 279 -18.19 26.95 7.85
N ASN A 280 -16.98 26.41 7.88
CA ASN A 280 -15.77 27.20 8.14
C ASN A 280 -15.50 28.21 7.01
N ALA A 281 -15.60 27.78 5.75
CA ALA A 281 -15.37 28.67 4.60
C ALA A 281 -16.39 29.82 4.54
N ILE A 282 -17.67 29.53 4.77
CA ILE A 282 -18.74 30.54 4.83
C ILE A 282 -18.49 31.49 6.01
N LYS A 283 -18.11 30.96 7.18
CA LYS A 283 -17.77 31.79 8.34
C LYS A 283 -16.62 32.76 8.03
N THR A 284 -15.59 32.28 7.34
CA THR A 284 -14.46 33.08 6.89
C THR A 284 -14.89 34.12 5.87
N LEU A 285 -15.65 33.76 4.83
CA LEU A 285 -16.17 34.71 3.84
C LEU A 285 -16.94 35.85 4.51
N ILE A 286 -17.87 35.51 5.41
CA ILE A 286 -18.62 36.49 6.18
C ILE A 286 -17.68 37.38 6.99
N ALA A 287 -16.64 36.82 7.64
CA ALA A 287 -15.69 37.60 8.40
C ALA A 287 -14.98 38.67 7.54
N TYR A 288 -14.65 38.35 6.29
CA TYR A 288 -14.01 39.25 5.32
C TYR A 288 -14.96 40.28 4.68
N GLN A 289 -16.28 40.11 4.80
CA GLN A 289 -17.25 41.09 4.29
C GLN A 289 -17.50 42.22 5.30
N SER A 290 -17.52 43.46 4.81
CA SER A 290 -17.99 44.62 5.57
C SER A 290 -19.52 44.69 5.64
N ILE A 291 -20.04 45.49 6.57
CA ILE A 291 -21.49 45.71 6.72
C ILE A 291 -22.08 46.39 5.48
N HIS A 292 -21.35 47.32 4.85
CA HIS A 292 -21.80 47.98 3.63
C HIS A 292 -21.91 46.99 2.46
N GLU A 293 -20.95 46.07 2.34
CA GLU A 293 -21.03 45.00 1.33
C GLU A 293 -22.25 44.11 1.56
N MET A 294 -22.54 43.73 2.82
CA MET A 294 -23.71 42.91 3.14
C MET A 294 -25.03 43.62 2.86
N TYR A 295 -25.11 44.92 3.14
CA TYR A 295 -26.30 45.71 2.82
C TYR A 295 -26.50 45.75 1.30
N CYS A 296 -25.46 46.09 0.53
CA CYS A 296 -25.56 46.07 -0.92
C CYS A 296 -25.89 44.66 -1.46
N MET A 297 -25.33 43.61 -0.86
CA MET A 297 -25.62 42.21 -1.21
C MET A 297 -27.09 41.86 -0.98
N LEU A 298 -27.69 42.33 0.13
CA LEU A 298 -29.12 42.18 0.38
C LEU A 298 -29.96 42.79 -0.74
N LEU A 299 -29.61 44.02 -1.16
CA LEU A 299 -30.39 44.78 -2.13
C LEU A 299 -30.23 44.19 -3.54
N ILE A 300 -29.00 43.93 -3.97
CA ILE A 300 -28.71 43.34 -5.27
C ILE A 300 -29.24 41.90 -5.35
N GLY A 301 -29.29 41.17 -4.24
CA GLY A 301 -29.90 39.84 -4.18
C GLY A 301 -31.40 39.85 -4.52
N LEU A 302 -32.08 40.99 -4.55
CA LEU A 302 -33.47 41.07 -5.00
C LEU A 302 -33.60 41.10 -6.52
N GLU A 303 -32.55 41.53 -7.22
CA GLU A 303 -32.48 41.51 -8.68
C GLU A 303 -31.80 40.22 -9.18
N ASP A 304 -30.97 39.57 -8.36
CA ASP A 304 -30.23 38.34 -8.68
C ASP A 304 -30.73 37.12 -7.88
N GLU A 305 -31.47 36.23 -8.55
CA GLU A 305 -32.03 34.99 -7.97
C GLU A 305 -30.94 34.06 -7.42
N GLN A 306 -29.77 33.98 -8.05
CA GLN A 306 -28.68 33.11 -7.59
C GLN A 306 -28.14 33.63 -6.25
N LEU A 307 -27.92 34.94 -6.16
CA LEU A 307 -27.46 35.57 -4.93
C LEU A 307 -28.50 35.46 -3.81
N TYR A 308 -29.79 35.68 -4.12
CA TYR A 308 -30.90 35.51 -3.19
C TYR A 308 -30.86 34.13 -2.50
N ASN A 309 -30.77 33.08 -3.32
CA ASN A 309 -30.76 31.70 -2.86
C ASN A 309 -29.55 31.40 -1.96
N PHE A 310 -28.39 31.96 -2.26
CA PHE A 310 -27.21 31.80 -1.41
C PHE A 310 -27.30 32.57 -0.09
N ILE A 311 -27.90 33.77 -0.11
CA ILE A 311 -28.14 34.56 1.10
C ILE A 311 -28.97 33.76 2.10
N GLU A 312 -30.08 33.16 1.65
CA GLU A 312 -30.93 32.33 2.51
C GLU A 312 -30.24 31.03 2.93
N LYS A 313 -29.58 30.34 1.99
CA LYS A 313 -28.94 29.05 2.26
C LYS A 313 -27.84 29.13 3.32
N TYR A 314 -27.04 30.19 3.31
CA TYR A 314 -25.83 30.32 4.14
C TYR A 314 -25.95 31.40 5.22
N SER A 315 -27.14 31.98 5.39
CA SER A 315 -27.40 33.04 6.37
C SER A 315 -26.35 34.17 6.30
N LEU A 316 -26.04 34.62 5.08
CA LEU A 316 -24.91 35.51 4.80
C LEU A 316 -25.05 36.88 5.48
N LEU A 317 -26.26 37.27 5.88
CA LEU A 317 -26.57 38.58 6.44
C LEU A 317 -26.45 38.64 7.97
N ARG A 318 -25.94 37.59 8.62
CA ARG A 318 -25.87 37.50 10.10
C ARG A 318 -25.21 38.69 10.81
N LYS A 319 -24.25 39.40 10.20
CA LYS A 319 -23.63 40.58 10.84
C LYS A 319 -24.60 41.75 10.93
N ILE A 320 -25.62 41.82 10.07
CA ILE A 320 -26.61 42.92 10.06
C ILE A 320 -27.37 42.98 11.39
N ASN A 321 -27.65 41.83 12.02
CA ASN A 321 -28.30 41.78 13.33
C ASN A 321 -27.53 42.51 14.43
N THR A 322 -26.20 42.60 14.29
CA THR A 322 -25.34 43.28 15.27
C THR A 322 -25.23 44.79 15.04
N TYR A 323 -25.76 45.30 13.93
CA TYR A 323 -25.72 46.72 13.58
C TYR A 323 -26.96 47.46 14.07
N ASN A 324 -26.80 48.66 14.62
CA ASN A 324 -27.93 49.49 15.09
C ASN A 324 -28.48 50.36 13.96
N ASP A 325 -29.19 49.72 13.05
CA ASP A 325 -29.95 50.39 12.00
C ASP A 325 -31.35 49.80 11.91
N ASP A 326 -32.31 50.50 12.48
CA ASP A 326 -33.71 50.05 12.57
C ASP A 326 -34.37 49.99 11.18
N PHE A 327 -33.95 50.87 10.26
CA PHE A 327 -34.47 50.88 8.89
C PHE A 327 -33.99 49.65 8.12
N LEU A 328 -32.68 49.35 8.18
CA LEU A 328 -32.12 48.15 7.56
C LEU A 328 -32.74 46.87 8.14
N LYS A 329 -32.91 46.77 9.47
CA LYS A 329 -33.55 45.61 10.10
C LYS A 329 -34.99 45.42 9.64
N ALA A 330 -35.78 46.50 9.58
CA ALA A 330 -37.16 46.45 9.11
C ALA A 330 -37.23 45.99 7.65
N LEU A 331 -36.31 46.48 6.81
CA LEU A 331 -36.22 46.10 5.40
C LEU A 331 -35.81 44.63 5.22
N VAL A 332 -34.81 44.14 5.97
CA VAL A 332 -34.41 42.73 5.96
C VAL A 332 -35.57 41.83 6.36
N PHE A 333 -36.24 42.13 7.47
CA PHE A 333 -37.36 41.34 8.01
C PHE A 333 -38.54 41.22 7.04
N ARG A 334 -38.80 42.27 6.24
CA ARG A 334 -39.90 42.28 5.28
C ARG A 334 -39.60 41.51 3.99
N ILE A 335 -38.33 41.37 3.63
CA ILE A 335 -37.91 40.92 2.30
C ILE A 335 -37.33 39.51 2.33
N TYR A 336 -36.54 39.20 3.36
CA TYR A 336 -35.89 37.91 3.53
C TYR A 336 -36.50 37.18 4.71
N THR A 337 -36.53 35.85 4.64
CA THR A 337 -36.96 35.03 5.77
C THR A 337 -35.94 35.09 6.91
N ASP A 338 -36.36 34.74 8.14
CA ASP A 338 -35.47 34.68 9.32
C ASP A 338 -34.16 33.92 9.03
N LYS A 339 -34.23 32.90 8.17
CA LYS A 339 -33.11 32.04 7.74
C LYS A 339 -31.95 32.81 7.13
N ALA A 340 -32.17 33.99 6.54
CA ALA A 340 -31.09 34.81 5.98
C ALA A 340 -30.15 35.39 7.07
N TYR A 341 -30.56 35.39 8.34
CA TYR A 341 -29.80 36.00 9.44
C TYR A 341 -29.77 35.20 10.75
N THR A 342 -30.50 34.09 10.86
CA THR A 342 -30.41 33.13 11.98
C THR A 342 -29.76 31.82 11.54
N VAL A 343 -28.83 31.30 12.37
CA VAL A 343 -28.14 30.01 12.19
C VAL A 343 -29.10 28.85 12.36
#